data_AF-A0A8J8KI45-F1
#
_entry.id   AF-A0A8J8KI45-F1
#
_cell.length_a   1.000
_cell.length_b   1.000
_cell.length_c   1.000
_cell.angle_alpha   90.00
_cell.angle_beta   90.00
_cell.angle_gamma   90.00
#
_symmetry.space_group_name_H-M   'P 1'
#
loop_
_entity.id
_entity.type
_entity.pdbx_description
1 polymer ?
#
loop_
_entity_poly.entity_id
_entity_poly.type
_entity_poly.pdbx_seq_one_letter_code
_entity_poly.pdbx_strand_id
1 'polypeptide(L)'
;MKRSIPVAVAAALLCALVAGPAVDAAEVDAPLTAPAAAVTGTPGIDVNSWNGTIDWTNAHNSGVQWAYIKATEGTSVKDSAFNTNYPAAYYAGVIRGAYHLARPNLSTGTVQADFLAANGGAWSA
;
A
#
# COMPACT_ATOMS: atom_id res chain seq x y z
N MET A 1 -23.32 14.25 7.44
CA MET A 1 -23.10 14.60 6.02
C MET A 1 -21.92 13.80 5.53
N LYS A 2 -22.16 12.66 4.86
CA LYS A 2 -21.12 11.73 4.39
C LYS A 2 -20.71 12.17 2.98
N ARG A 3 -19.47 12.63 2.80
CA ARG A 3 -18.91 12.91 1.47
C ARG A 3 -18.30 11.61 0.95
N SER A 4 -19.01 10.96 0.04
CA SER A 4 -18.48 9.81 -0.71
C SER A 4 -17.46 10.32 -1.71
N ILE A 5 -16.22 9.85 -1.63
CA ILE A 5 -15.19 10.09 -2.64
C ILE A 5 -15.23 8.88 -3.58
N PRO A 6 -15.48 9.05 -4.89
CA PRO A 6 -15.34 7.96 -5.84
C PRO A 6 -13.86 7.62 -5.96
N VAL A 7 -13.52 6.35 -5.75
CA VAL A 7 -12.15 5.83 -5.96
C VAL A 7 -11.87 5.85 -7.46
N ALA A 8 -11.24 6.93 -7.92
CA ALA A 8 -10.53 6.93 -9.19
C ALA A 8 -9.27 6.09 -9.00
N VAL A 9 -9.20 4.96 -9.71
CA VAL A 9 -7.97 4.18 -9.84
C VAL A 9 -6.96 5.04 -10.59
N ALA A 10 -5.99 5.57 -9.85
CA ALA A 10 -4.78 6.18 -10.40
C ALA A 10 -3.64 5.94 -9.39
N ALA A 11 -3.19 4.69 -9.29
CA ALA A 11 -1.96 4.35 -8.58
C ALA A 11 -0.77 4.61 -9.52
N ALA A 12 -0.11 5.74 -9.35
CA ALA A 12 1.25 5.97 -9.82
C ALA A 12 2.00 6.76 -8.74
N LEU A 13 2.59 6.06 -7.78
CA LEU A 13 3.56 6.67 -6.86
C LEU A 13 4.96 6.24 -7.31
N LEU A 14 5.60 7.10 -8.10
CA LEU A 14 6.99 6.96 -8.50
C LEU A 14 7.87 7.46 -7.34
N CYS A 15 8.63 6.57 -6.71
CA CYS A 15 9.66 6.93 -5.73
C CYS A 15 11.04 6.62 -6.34
N ALA A 16 11.64 7.60 -7.00
CA ALA A 16 13.03 7.52 -7.44
C ALA A 16 13.90 8.27 -6.42
N LEU A 17 14.76 7.53 -5.69
CA LEU A 17 15.87 8.11 -4.96
C LEU A 17 17.17 7.72 -5.67
N VAL A 18 17.85 8.70 -6.27
CA VAL A 18 19.27 8.58 -6.65
C VAL A 18 19.98 9.78 -6.05
N ALA A 19 20.99 9.54 -5.22
CA ALA A 19 21.92 10.56 -4.75
C ALA A 19 23.19 10.53 -5.61
N GLY A 20 23.52 11.66 -6.26
CA GLY A 20 24.75 11.92 -7.01
C GLY A 20 24.87 13.43 -7.29
N PRO A 21 26.09 14.00 -7.38
CA PRO A 21 26.30 15.43 -7.18
C PRO A 21 25.87 16.30 -8.37
N ALA A 22 25.59 17.57 -8.07
CA ALA A 22 25.06 18.59 -8.96
C ALA A 22 25.72 18.62 -10.36
N VAL A 23 24.91 18.44 -11.39
CA VAL A 23 25.24 18.78 -12.78
C VAL A 23 24.30 19.89 -13.23
N ASP A 24 24.90 20.84 -13.94
CA ASP A 24 24.42 22.15 -14.32
C ASP A 24 23.06 22.13 -15.07
N ALA A 25 22.25 23.15 -14.83
CA ALA A 25 20.90 23.28 -15.37
C ALA A 25 20.94 23.72 -16.85
N ALA A 26 20.95 22.77 -17.79
CA ALA A 26 20.67 23.04 -19.19
C ALA A 26 20.03 21.84 -19.91
N GLU A 27 18.78 22.06 -20.32
CA GLU A 27 17.98 21.39 -21.36
C GLU A 27 17.60 19.91 -21.23
N VAL A 28 16.35 19.67 -20.81
CA VAL A 28 15.50 18.59 -21.35
C VAL A 28 14.04 19.07 -21.41
N ASP A 29 13.69 19.85 -22.44
CA ASP A 29 12.30 20.05 -22.86
C ASP A 29 11.88 18.88 -23.76
N ALA A 30 11.72 17.71 -23.17
CA ALA A 30 11.06 16.57 -23.80
C ALA A 30 9.82 16.24 -22.98
N PRO A 31 8.60 16.29 -23.56
CA PRO A 31 7.42 15.86 -22.84
C PRO A 31 7.58 14.39 -22.48
N LEU A 32 7.48 14.07 -21.19
CA LEU A 32 7.44 12.70 -20.66
C LEU A 32 6.11 12.02 -21.02
N THR A 33 5.75 11.98 -22.30
CA THR A 33 4.63 11.21 -22.82
C THR A 33 5.15 9.99 -23.55
N ALA A 34 5.88 9.14 -22.84
CA ALA A 34 5.84 7.72 -23.17
C ALA A 34 4.44 7.21 -22.77
N PRO A 35 3.70 6.50 -23.64
CA PRO A 35 2.49 5.82 -23.19
C PRO A 35 2.89 4.90 -22.05
N ALA A 36 2.21 5.00 -20.92
CA ALA A 36 2.38 4.04 -19.83
C ALA A 36 2.17 2.66 -20.44
N ALA A 37 3.25 1.87 -20.55
CA ALA A 37 3.17 0.51 -21.01
C ALA A 37 2.05 -0.16 -20.20
N ALA A 38 1.07 -0.74 -20.90
CA ALA A 38 -0.07 -1.36 -20.24
C ALA A 38 0.47 -2.35 -19.19
N VAL A 39 0.08 -2.15 -17.93
CA VAL A 39 0.49 -3.03 -16.83
C VAL A 39 -0.06 -4.42 -17.15
N THR A 40 0.81 -5.35 -17.53
CA THR A 40 0.45 -6.74 -17.87
C THR A 40 0.30 -7.64 -16.64
N GLY A 41 0.48 -7.08 -15.44
CA GLY A 41 0.38 -7.79 -14.17
C GLY A 41 -1.04 -7.92 -13.65
N THR A 42 -1.27 -8.93 -12.82
CA THR A 42 -2.50 -9.08 -12.04
C THR A 42 -2.72 -7.84 -11.16
N PRO A 43 -3.85 -7.11 -11.27
CA PRO A 43 -4.06 -5.88 -10.51
C PRO A 43 -4.23 -6.13 -9.00
N GLY A 44 -3.74 -5.19 -8.20
CA GLY A 44 -3.91 -5.18 -6.76
C GLY A 44 -3.74 -3.79 -6.14
N ILE A 45 -3.94 -3.69 -4.83
CA ILE A 45 -3.90 -2.42 -4.09
C ILE A 45 -3.11 -2.55 -2.78
N ASP A 46 -2.54 -1.45 -2.29
CA ASP A 46 -2.09 -1.34 -0.90
C ASP A 46 -2.97 -0.33 -0.16
N VAL A 47 -3.33 -0.65 1.08
CA VAL A 47 -4.25 0.18 1.87
C VAL A 47 -3.87 0.26 3.34
N ASN A 48 -4.30 1.36 3.96
CA ASN A 48 -4.19 1.64 5.38
C ASN A 48 -5.42 2.45 5.84
N SER A 49 -5.42 2.88 7.10
CA SER A 49 -6.50 3.67 7.70
C SER A 49 -6.83 5.00 7.00
N TRP A 50 -5.92 5.56 6.19
CA TRP A 50 -6.17 6.81 5.45
C TRP A 50 -7.06 6.63 4.22
N ASN A 51 -7.25 5.40 3.74
CA ASN A 51 -8.12 5.12 2.59
C ASN A 51 -9.61 5.16 2.94
N GLY A 52 -9.96 5.25 4.23
CA GLY A 52 -11.36 5.22 4.68
C GLY A 52 -12.00 3.83 4.54
N THR A 53 -13.33 3.80 4.43
CA THR A 53 -14.07 2.55 4.22
C THR A 53 -13.94 2.07 2.78
N ILE A 54 -13.57 0.80 2.61
CA ILE A 54 -13.41 0.16 1.30
C ILE A 54 -14.56 -0.82 1.07
N ASP A 55 -15.20 -0.73 -0.10
CA ASP A 55 -16.09 -1.77 -0.61
C ASP A 55 -15.25 -2.84 -1.32
N TRP A 56 -14.91 -3.89 -0.58
CA TRP A 56 -14.03 -4.97 -1.04
C TRP A 56 -14.66 -5.81 -2.16
N THR A 57 -15.99 -5.99 -2.14
CA THR A 57 -16.71 -6.70 -3.21
C THR A 57 -16.63 -5.91 -4.50
N ASN A 58 -16.87 -4.59 -4.46
CA ASN A 58 -16.74 -3.74 -5.63
C ASN A 58 -15.28 -3.66 -6.13
N ALA A 59 -14.31 -3.61 -5.22
CA ALA A 59 -12.88 -3.63 -5.58
C ALA A 59 -12.52 -4.92 -6.34
N HIS A 60 -12.94 -6.08 -5.84
CA HIS A 60 -12.73 -7.37 -6.49
C HIS A 60 -13.38 -7.41 -7.88
N ASN A 61 -14.65 -7.01 -7.99
CA ASN A 61 -15.39 -6.96 -9.26
C ASN A 61 -14.79 -5.97 -10.27
N SER A 62 -14.06 -4.96 -9.78
CA SER A 62 -13.32 -4.00 -10.61
C SER A 62 -11.91 -4.47 -10.98
N GLY A 63 -11.55 -5.71 -10.64
CA GLY A 63 -10.30 -6.35 -11.06
C GLY A 63 -9.21 -6.42 -9.99
N VAL A 64 -9.42 -5.95 -8.77
CA VAL A 64 -8.45 -6.11 -7.67
C VAL A 64 -8.39 -7.57 -7.24
N GLN A 65 -7.27 -8.25 -7.49
CA GLN A 65 -7.10 -9.67 -7.17
C GLN A 65 -6.26 -9.90 -5.90
N TRP A 66 -5.40 -8.94 -5.54
CA TRP A 66 -4.60 -9.01 -4.32
C TRP A 66 -4.53 -7.65 -3.60
N ALA A 67 -4.26 -7.68 -2.30
CA ALA A 67 -4.07 -6.50 -1.48
C ALA A 67 -3.01 -6.66 -0.39
N TYR A 68 -2.20 -5.62 -0.17
CA TYR A 68 -1.39 -5.47 1.04
C TYR A 68 -2.03 -4.47 1.99
N ILE A 69 -2.23 -4.87 3.24
CA ILE A 69 -2.97 -4.09 4.22
C ILE A 69 -2.05 -3.75 5.39
N LYS A 70 -1.91 -2.47 5.73
CA LYS A 70 -1.04 -2.04 6.83
C LYS A 70 -1.51 -2.67 8.13
N ALA A 71 -0.63 -3.39 8.82
CA ALA A 71 -0.89 -3.90 10.15
C ALA A 71 -0.29 -2.98 11.21
N THR A 72 0.97 -2.58 11.02
CA THR A 72 1.76 -1.93 12.06
C THR A 72 2.72 -0.86 11.53
N GLU A 73 3.19 0.02 12.42
CA GLU A 73 4.25 0.98 12.18
C GLU A 73 5.14 1.15 13.41
N GLY A 74 6.46 1.13 13.22
CA GLY A 74 7.43 1.26 14.30
C GLY A 74 7.26 0.19 15.38
N THR A 75 7.13 0.60 16.64
CA THR A 75 7.07 -0.34 17.78
C THR A 75 5.74 -0.32 18.52
N SER A 76 4.80 0.55 18.12
CA SER A 76 3.59 0.82 18.92
C SER A 76 2.33 1.10 18.12
N VAL A 77 2.44 1.49 16.85
CA VAL A 77 1.28 1.87 16.06
C VAL A 77 0.69 0.63 15.40
N LYS A 78 -0.58 0.34 15.72
CA LYS A 78 -1.42 -0.63 14.99
C LYS A 78 -2.36 0.16 14.08
N ASP A 79 -2.43 -0.20 12.80
CA ASP A 79 -3.34 0.48 11.89
C ASP A 79 -4.79 0.19 12.29
N SER A 80 -5.59 1.24 12.47
CA SER A 80 -6.96 1.13 12.97
C SER A 80 -7.91 0.43 12.01
N ALA A 81 -7.58 0.36 10.71
CA ALA A 81 -8.40 -0.28 9.70
C ALA A 81 -8.01 -1.74 9.44
N PHE A 82 -6.86 -2.22 9.95
CA PHE A 82 -6.36 -3.57 9.66
C PHE A 82 -7.38 -4.67 9.97
N ASN A 83 -7.93 -4.68 11.19
CA ASN A 83 -8.88 -5.70 11.64
C ASN A 83 -10.21 -5.68 10.87
N THR A 84 -10.54 -4.57 10.21
CA THR A 84 -11.72 -4.47 9.34
C THR A 84 -11.38 -4.93 7.92
N ASN A 85 -10.29 -4.40 7.36
CA ASN A 85 -9.93 -4.61 5.96
C ASN A 85 -9.40 -6.02 5.68
N TYR A 86 -8.59 -6.59 6.58
CA TYR A 86 -7.95 -7.88 6.37
C TYR A 86 -8.95 -9.05 6.17
N PRO A 87 -9.95 -9.24 7.05
CA PRO A 87 -10.99 -10.24 6.81
C PRO A 87 -11.96 -9.84 5.70
N ALA A 88 -12.28 -8.56 5.53
CA ALA A 88 -13.21 -8.13 4.47
C ALA A 88 -12.66 -8.42 3.06
N ALA A 89 -11.36 -8.19 2.85
CA ALA A 89 -10.67 -8.58 1.61
C ALA A 89 -10.77 -10.08 1.36
N TYR A 90 -10.54 -10.91 2.40
CA TYR A 90 -10.68 -12.36 2.31
C TYR A 90 -12.08 -12.79 1.88
N TYR A 91 -13.13 -12.27 2.53
CA TYR A 91 -14.51 -12.63 2.22
C TYR A 91 -14.96 -12.15 0.83
N ALA A 92 -14.33 -11.10 0.29
CA ALA A 92 -14.55 -10.63 -1.08
C ALA A 92 -13.78 -11.42 -2.14
N GLY A 93 -12.96 -12.41 -1.75
CA GLY A 93 -12.16 -13.21 -2.69
C GLY A 93 -10.81 -12.59 -3.08
N VAL A 94 -10.36 -11.54 -2.37
CA VAL A 94 -9.08 -10.87 -2.63
C VAL A 94 -7.95 -11.55 -1.84
N ILE A 95 -6.88 -11.95 -2.52
CA ILE A 95 -5.66 -12.44 -1.85
C ILE A 95 -5.07 -11.32 -1.01
N ARG A 96 -4.65 -11.60 0.23
CA ARG A 96 -4.30 -10.57 1.20
C ARG A 96 -2.99 -10.85 1.91
N GLY A 97 -2.20 -9.81 2.10
CA GLY A 97 -0.98 -9.78 2.91
C GLY A 97 -0.98 -8.61 3.88
N ALA A 98 -0.26 -8.74 4.98
CA ALA A 98 -0.06 -7.67 5.94
C ALA A 98 1.28 -6.97 5.67
N TYR A 99 1.38 -5.66 5.92
CA TYR A 99 2.66 -4.96 5.87
C TYR A 99 2.94 -4.13 7.14
N HIS A 100 4.23 -3.84 7.33
CA HIS A 100 4.76 -2.99 8.40
C HIS A 100 5.43 -1.74 7.82
N LEU A 101 5.11 -0.56 8.35
CA LEU A 101 5.85 0.66 8.01
C LEU A 101 7.01 0.85 8.99
N ALA A 102 8.23 0.57 8.54
CA ALA A 102 9.41 0.61 9.39
C ALA A 102 9.74 2.03 9.86
N ARG A 103 10.19 2.13 11.12
CA ARG A 103 10.77 3.35 11.71
C ARG A 103 12.18 3.04 12.23
N PRO A 104 13.21 3.06 11.36
CA PRO A 104 14.56 2.59 11.71
C PRO A 104 15.22 3.37 12.85
N ASN A 105 14.77 4.59 13.10
CA ASN A 105 15.27 5.45 14.17
C ASN A 105 14.70 5.09 15.57
N LEU A 106 13.70 4.20 15.67
CA LEU A 106 13.01 3.91 16.94
C LEU A 106 13.49 2.63 17.65
N SER A 107 14.01 1.65 16.91
CA SER A 107 14.44 0.36 17.46
C SER A 107 15.20 -0.47 16.42
N THR A 108 15.66 -1.66 16.82
CA THR A 108 16.21 -2.64 15.88
C THR A 108 15.13 -3.22 14.97
N GLY A 109 15.55 -3.80 13.83
CA GLY A 109 14.63 -4.50 12.93
C GLY A 109 13.90 -5.66 13.59
N THR A 110 14.56 -6.41 14.47
CA THR A 110 13.96 -7.54 15.21
C THR A 110 12.77 -7.10 16.05
N VAL A 111 12.89 -6.00 16.81
CA VAL A 111 11.78 -5.49 17.65
C VAL A 111 10.56 -5.13 16.80
N GLN A 112 10.76 -4.54 15.63
CA GLN A 112 9.66 -4.19 14.72
C GLN A 112 9.08 -5.42 14.01
N ALA A 113 9.90 -6.41 13.67
CA ALA A 113 9.45 -7.66 13.10
C ALA A 113 8.60 -8.48 14.09
N ASP A 114 9.03 -8.54 15.36
CA ASP A 114 8.26 -9.18 16.44
C ASP A 114 6.92 -8.46 16.65
N PHE A 115 6.92 -7.12 16.61
CA PHE A 115 5.71 -6.34 16.71
C PHE A 115 4.74 -6.58 15.54
N LEU A 116 5.24 -6.68 14.31
CA LEU A 116 4.44 -7.08 13.15
C LEU A 116 3.86 -8.48 13.33
N ALA A 117 4.69 -9.47 13.69
CA ALA A 117 4.27 -10.87 13.85
C ALA A 117 3.13 -10.99 14.88
N ALA A 118 3.24 -10.30 16.01
CA ALA A 118 2.23 -10.32 17.07
C ALA A 118 0.92 -9.59 16.71
N ASN A 119 0.89 -8.74 15.68
CA ASN A 119 -0.23 -7.83 15.39
C ASN A 119 -0.73 -7.91 13.95
N GLY A 120 -0.74 -9.11 13.36
CA GLY A 120 -1.37 -9.36 12.06
C GLY A 120 -0.40 -9.78 10.94
N GLY A 121 0.90 -9.78 11.21
CA GLY A 121 1.92 -10.32 10.30
C GLY A 121 2.17 -11.82 10.43
N ALA A 122 1.67 -12.46 11.50
CA ALA A 122 1.66 -13.91 11.60
C ALA A 122 0.66 -14.47 10.59
N TRP A 123 1.18 -15.14 9.56
CA TRP A 123 0.35 -15.78 8.55
C TRP A 123 -0.15 -17.14 9.05
N SER A 124 -1.41 -17.46 8.76
CA SER A 124 -1.94 -18.83 8.82
C SER A 124 -2.61 -19.15 7.49
N ALA A 125 -2.37 -20.37 6.99
CA ALA A 125 -2.86 -20.90 5.73
C ALA A 125 -4.36 -21.20 5.78
#